data_AF-A0A139XAN8-F1
#
_entry.id   AF-A0A139XAN8-F1
#
_cell.length_a   1.000
_cell.length_b   1.000
_cell.length_c   1.000
_cell.angle_alpha   90.00
_cell.angle_beta   90.00
_cell.angle_gamma   90.00
#
_symmetry.space_group_name_H-M   'P 1'
#
loop_
_entity.id
_entity.type
_entity.pdbx_description
1 polymer ?
#
loop_
_entity_poly.entity_id
_entity_poly.type
_entity_poly.pdbx_seq_one_letter_code
_entity_poly.pdbx_strand_id
1 'polypeptide(L)'
;MAFPKADAANRSQLLELVERMLIYKFSNQSRQELEAMFGLTEWRQTRFYQEVKEETKLETIPKLLKEGLSLEQIAPVLELDIEVVRQAINQQG
;
A
#
# COMPACT_ATOMS: atom_id res chain seq x y z
N MET A 1 -28.18 -6.52 -22.97
CA MET A 1 -26.76 -6.83 -22.72
C MET A 1 -26.64 -7.30 -21.27
N ALA A 2 -26.44 -8.60 -21.05
CA ALA A 2 -26.15 -9.12 -19.72
C ALA A 2 -24.66 -8.90 -19.44
N PHE A 3 -24.32 -8.14 -18.40
CA PHE A 3 -22.96 -8.08 -17.91
C PHE A 3 -22.56 -9.50 -17.47
N PRO A 4 -21.44 -10.06 -17.97
CA PRO A 4 -21.00 -11.39 -17.55
C PRO A 4 -20.86 -11.39 -16.02
N LYS A 5 -21.36 -12.45 -15.36
CA LYS A 5 -21.18 -12.63 -13.92
C LYS A 5 -19.68 -12.68 -13.64
N ALA A 6 -19.14 -11.57 -13.14
CA ALA A 6 -17.74 -11.48 -12.74
C ALA A 6 -17.49 -12.53 -11.65
N ASP A 7 -16.59 -13.47 -11.95
CA ASP A 7 -15.97 -14.32 -10.93
C ASP A 7 -15.19 -13.44 -9.94
N ALA A 8 -14.85 -14.01 -8.77
CA ALA A 8 -14.19 -13.26 -7.70
C ALA A 8 -12.86 -12.62 -8.17
N ALA A 9 -12.14 -13.28 -9.07
CA ALA A 9 -10.89 -12.78 -9.64
C ALA A 9 -11.12 -11.53 -10.53
N ASN A 10 -12.13 -11.55 -11.41
CA ASN A 10 -12.51 -10.40 -12.23
C ASN A 10 -12.99 -9.23 -11.38
N ARG A 11 -13.66 -9.48 -10.24
CA ARG A 11 -14.10 -8.42 -9.33
C ARG A 11 -12.92 -7.73 -8.65
N SER A 12 -11.94 -8.48 -8.16
CA SER A 12 -10.74 -7.91 -7.54
C SER A 12 -9.93 -7.10 -8.55
N GLN A 13 -9.73 -7.61 -9.76
CA GLN A 13 -9.02 -6.87 -10.82
C GLN A 13 -9.74 -5.59 -11.24
N LEU A 14 -11.08 -5.62 -11.33
CA LEU A 14 -11.86 -4.43 -11.62
C LEU A 14 -11.76 -3.40 -10.49
N LEU A 15 -11.79 -3.84 -9.24
CA LEU A 15 -11.66 -2.98 -8.07
C LEU A 15 -10.27 -2.31 -8.03
N GLU A 16 -9.20 -3.08 -8.26
CA GLU A 16 -7.82 -2.55 -8.39
C GLU A 16 -7.70 -1.49 -9.50
N LEU A 17 -8.34 -1.72 -10.65
CA LEU A 17 -8.35 -0.76 -11.75
C LEU A 17 -9.09 0.53 -11.37
N VAL A 18 -10.25 0.42 -10.71
CA VAL A 18 -11.03 1.57 -10.24
C VAL A 18 -10.22 2.39 -9.24
N GLU A 19 -9.59 1.76 -8.25
CA GLU A 19 -8.75 2.45 -7.27
C GLU A 19 -7.60 3.23 -7.92
N ARG A 20 -6.89 2.59 -8.87
CA ARG A 20 -5.80 3.22 -9.61
C ARG A 20 -6.29 4.42 -10.43
N MET A 21 -7.47 4.29 -11.05
CA MET A 21 -8.10 5.41 -11.77
C MET A 21 -8.52 6.53 -10.83
N LEU A 22 -9.07 6.24 -9.64
CA LEU A 22 -9.49 7.24 -8.67
C LEU A 22 -8.29 8.08 -8.20
N ILE A 23 -7.17 7.45 -7.87
CA ILE A 23 -5.95 8.18 -7.48
C ILE A 23 -5.43 9.05 -8.63
N TYR A 24 -5.40 8.50 -9.84
CA TYR A 24 -4.91 9.24 -11.01
C TYR A 24 -5.82 10.41 -11.40
N LYS A 25 -7.14 10.23 -11.35
CA LYS A 25 -8.13 11.25 -11.74
C LYS A 25 -8.39 12.29 -10.65
N PHE A 26 -8.23 11.93 -9.39
CA PHE A 26 -8.47 12.80 -8.24
C PHE A 26 -7.19 13.02 -7.43
N SER A 27 -6.08 13.30 -8.11
CA SER A 27 -4.75 13.49 -7.50
C SER A 27 -4.66 14.62 -6.46
N ASN A 28 -5.61 15.56 -6.50
CA ASN A 28 -5.67 16.71 -5.59
C ASN A 28 -6.65 16.49 -4.41
N GLN A 29 -7.27 15.32 -4.31
CA GLN A 29 -8.16 14.97 -3.20
C GLN A 29 -7.44 14.00 -2.27
N SER A 30 -7.66 14.17 -0.98
CA SER A 30 -7.20 13.23 0.03
C SER A 30 -7.95 11.90 -0.08
N ARG A 31 -7.32 10.82 0.41
CA ARG A 31 -7.96 9.50 0.48
C ARG A 31 -9.29 9.54 1.24
N GLN A 32 -9.34 10.30 2.35
CA GLN A 32 -10.56 10.42 3.17
C GLN A 32 -11.71 11.06 2.40
N GLU A 33 -11.42 12.07 1.57
CA GLU A 33 -12.42 12.68 0.69
C GLU A 33 -12.91 11.67 -0.36
N LEU A 34 -12.01 10.88 -0.95
CA LEU A 34 -12.40 9.82 -1.89
C LEU A 34 -13.23 8.71 -1.22
N GLU A 35 -12.89 8.28 -0.02
CA GLU A 35 -13.67 7.32 0.76
C GLU A 35 -15.09 7.83 1.00
N ALA A 36 -15.24 9.11 1.36
CA ALA A 36 -16.54 9.75 1.56
C ALA A 36 -17.34 9.92 0.25
N MET A 37 -16.69 10.34 -0.84
CA MET A 37 -17.34 10.57 -2.13
C MET A 37 -17.82 9.28 -2.80
N PHE A 38 -17.07 8.19 -2.65
CA PHE A 38 -17.35 6.92 -3.33
C PHE A 38 -17.91 5.83 -2.39
N GLY A 39 -18.12 6.13 -1.11
CA GLY A 39 -18.67 5.19 -0.13
C GLY A 39 -17.76 3.99 0.14
N LEU A 40 -16.44 4.20 0.10
CA LEU A 40 -15.46 3.12 0.20
C LEU A 40 -15.10 2.88 1.66
N THR A 41 -15.67 1.84 2.26
CA THR A 41 -15.44 1.49 3.67
C THR A 41 -14.19 0.62 3.89
N GLU A 42 -13.67 0.01 2.83
CA GLU A 42 -12.62 -1.01 2.90
C GLU A 42 -11.37 -0.66 2.08
N TRP A 43 -11.13 0.62 1.77
CA TRP A 43 -9.95 1.05 0.99
C TRP A 43 -8.64 0.50 1.56
N ARG A 44 -8.53 0.37 2.89
CA ARG A 44 -7.32 -0.19 3.53
C ARG A 44 -7.12 -1.69 3.31
N GLN A 45 -8.15 -2.42 2.90
CA GLN A 45 -8.05 -3.85 2.63
C GLN A 45 -7.65 -4.14 1.19
N THR A 46 -7.57 -3.10 0.35
CA THR A 46 -7.31 -3.27 -1.06
C THR A 46 -5.84 -3.60 -1.28
N ARG A 47 -5.58 -4.41 -2.31
CA ARG A 47 -4.22 -4.85 -2.64
C ARG A 47 -3.30 -3.66 -2.90
N PHE A 48 -3.75 -2.71 -3.71
CA PHE A 48 -2.99 -1.51 -4.04
C PHE A 48 -2.62 -0.72 -2.77
N TYR A 49 -3.55 -0.58 -1.83
CA TYR A 49 -3.25 0.10 -0.57
C TYR A 49 -2.18 -0.63 0.26
N GLN A 50 -2.27 -1.95 0.34
CA GLN A 50 -1.30 -2.76 1.08
C GLN A 50 0.09 -2.69 0.44
N GLU A 51 0.17 -2.75 -0.89
CA GLU A 51 1.41 -2.61 -1.66
C GLU A 51 2.08 -1.25 -1.37
N VAL A 52 1.33 -0.14 -1.50
CA VAL A 52 1.87 1.19 -1.19
C VAL A 52 2.30 1.33 0.27
N LYS A 53 1.53 0.76 1.21
CA LYS A 53 1.88 0.77 2.63
C LYS A 53 3.19 0.02 2.88
N GLU A 54 3.38 -1.13 2.25
CA GLU A 54 4.58 -1.95 2.39
C GLU A 54 5.79 -1.26 1.74
N GLU A 55 5.66 -0.76 0.51
CA GLU A 55 6.69 0.04 -0.16
C GLU A 55 7.13 1.23 0.69
N THR A 56 6.17 1.98 1.25
CA THR A 56 6.47 3.14 2.11
C THR A 56 7.25 2.74 3.37
N LYS A 57 6.91 1.59 3.98
CA LYS A 57 7.67 1.07 5.13
C LYS A 57 9.12 0.77 4.71
N LEU A 58 9.32 0.08 3.58
CA LEU A 58 10.64 -0.26 3.07
C LEU A 58 11.49 0.99 2.77
N GLU A 59 10.91 2.00 2.12
CA GLU A 59 11.58 3.28 1.83
C GLU A 59 11.94 4.09 3.09
N THR A 60 11.27 3.81 4.22
CA THR A 60 11.52 4.51 5.48
C THR A 60 12.69 3.89 6.26
N ILE A 61 13.03 2.62 6.01
CA ILE A 61 14.13 1.92 6.69
C ILE A 61 15.46 2.70 6.62
N PRO A 62 15.94 3.17 5.45
CA PRO A 62 17.20 3.91 5.38
C PRO A 62 17.18 5.23 6.17
N LYS A 63 16.02 5.88 6.29
CA LYS A 63 15.88 7.12 7.06
C LYS A 63 16.01 6.82 8.54
N LEU A 64 15.35 5.77 9.04
CA LEU A 64 15.44 5.36 10.45
C LEU A 64 16.86 4.91 10.83
N LEU A 65 17.56 4.24 9.93
CA LEU A 65 18.97 3.91 10.12
C LEU A 65 19.87 5.14 10.25
N LYS A 66 19.63 6.16 9.42
CA LYS A 66 20.35 7.45 9.50
C LYS A 66 20.10 8.18 10.82
N GLU A 67 18.91 8.04 11.38
CA GLU A 67 18.57 8.55 12.73
C GLU A 67 19.14 7.68 13.87
N GLY A 68 19.90 6.62 13.55
CA GLY A 68 20.63 5.81 14.53
C GLY A 68 19.84 4.64 15.13
N LEU A 69 18.65 4.32 14.60
CA LEU A 69 17.90 3.13 15.03
C LEU A 69 18.58 1.85 14.50
N SER A 70 18.59 0.80 15.30
CA SER A 70 19.08 -0.52 14.87
C SER A 70 18.00 -1.30 14.11
N LEU A 71 18.40 -2.34 13.37
CA LEU A 71 17.46 -3.21 12.63
C LEU A 71 16.42 -3.84 13.55
N GLU A 72 16.85 -4.25 14.74
CA GLU A 72 16.05 -4.88 15.78
C GLU A 72 15.02 -3.91 16.37
N GLN A 73 15.28 -2.60 16.28
CA GLN A 73 14.33 -1.55 16.67
C GLN A 73 13.39 -1.19 15.52
N ILE A 74 13.90 -1.17 14.28
CA ILE A 74 13.13 -0.81 13.09
C ILE A 74 12.07 -1.86 12.76
N ALA A 75 12.40 -3.15 12.86
CA ALA A 75 11.49 -4.26 12.56
C ALA A 75 10.16 -4.18 13.35
N PRO A 76 10.15 -4.08 14.70
CA PRO A 76 8.90 -3.93 15.44
C PRO A 76 8.21 -2.59 15.21
N VAL A 77 8.96 -1.49 15.00
CA VAL A 77 8.38 -0.15 14.74
C VAL A 77 7.62 -0.12 13.42
N LEU A 78 8.14 -0.77 12.38
CA LEU A 78 7.51 -0.86 11.08
C LEU A 78 6.59 -2.08 10.94
N GLU A 79 6.46 -2.91 11.97
CA GLU A 79 5.74 -4.20 11.92
C GLU A 79 6.20 -5.05 10.74
N LEU A 80 7.52 -5.13 10.52
CA LEU A 80 8.16 -5.92 9.48
C LEU A 80 8.96 -7.05 10.12
N ASP A 81 9.16 -8.12 9.35
CA ASP A 81 10.13 -9.15 9.70
C ASP A 81 11.55 -8.56 9.66
N ILE A 82 12.40 -8.97 10.60
CA ILE A 82 13.79 -8.52 10.67
C ILE A 82 14.57 -8.88 9.39
N GLU A 83 14.25 -9.99 8.75
CA GLU A 83 14.87 -10.41 7.49
C GLU A 83 14.45 -9.50 6.32
N VAL A 84 13.20 -9.01 6.32
CA VAL A 84 12.74 -8.01 5.33
C VAL A 84 13.50 -6.70 5.52
N VAL A 85 13.68 -6.28 6.77
CA VAL A 85 14.43 -5.05 7.09
C VAL A 85 15.89 -5.18 6.65
N ARG A 86 16.51 -6.35 6.85
CA ARG A 86 17.87 -6.64 6.39
C ARG A 86 17.96 -6.64 4.86
N GLN A 87 17.01 -7.27 4.16
CA GLN A 87 16.99 -7.30 2.69
C GLN A 87 16.84 -5.90 2.07
N ALA A 88 15.99 -5.05 2.66
CA ALA A 88 15.75 -3.70 2.17
C ALA A 88 17.03 -2.84 2.13
N ILE A 89 18.00 -3.14 3.00
CA ILE A 89 19.30 -2.46 3.06
C ILE A 89 20.26 -3.05 2.03
N ASN A 90 20.25 -4.37 1.87
CA ASN A 90 21.12 -5.08 0.92
C ASN A 90 20.76 -4.81 -0.55
N GLN A 91 19.51 -4.41 -0.84
CA GLN A 91 19.06 -4.03 -2.19
C GLN A 91 19.43 -2.58 -2.58
N GLN A 92 19.94 -1.78 -1.65
CA GLN A 92 20.36 -0.39 -1.89
C GLN A 92 21.89 -0.21 -1.87
N GLY A 93 22.65 -1.31 -1.76
CA GLY A 93 24.11 -1.36 -1.78
C GLY A 93 24.70 -1.81 -3.11
#